data_AF-A0A427BAW7-F1
#
_entry.id   AF-A0A427BAW7-F1
#
_cell.length_a   1.000
_cell.length_b   1.000
_cell.length_c   1.000
_cell.angle_alpha   90.00
_cell.angle_beta   90.00
_cell.angle_gamma   90.00
#
_symmetry.space_group_name_H-M   'P 1'
#
loop_
_entity.id
_entity.type
_entity.pdbx_description
1 polymer ?
#
loop_
_entity_poly.entity_id
_entity_poly.type
_entity_poly.pdbx_seq_one_letter_code
_entity_poly.pdbx_strand_id
1 'polypeptide(L)'
;MSSVSRKAGNCNPENNDTVESGNLSSTLEKLYLWEQKLYKEVKAIVKTTSRKLVVKTRSQREWVAKATKELELELVNWYQCFNNWIGIQKSYIEALNGWLISWLPQEQEQTPDGVAPFSPSGIGAPAVYVLSNDWFHANKNISGKEVIEAMRALIKILHILSESQEEEERQRLEAEYLSGAYDRRLGSLQEKGGWGHLDIVSVSKDGLEHHGDDGIVELDLLRKKLDEKIYKHKETLRRIKHVASSTLQTGLTPLFGALEDFTSQILRAYDGLRIPNEGGET
;
A
#
# COMPACT_ATOMS: atom_id res chain seq x y z
N MET A 1 -93.73 -60.64 16.12
CA MET A 1 -92.74 -59.82 16.85
C MET A 1 -92.63 -58.46 16.17
N SER A 2 -92.86 -57.41 16.97
CA SER A 2 -92.48 -55.97 16.91
C SER A 2 -92.35 -55.23 15.57
N SER A 3 -93.12 -54.18 15.26
CA SER A 3 -93.26 -52.81 15.86
C SER A 3 -92.21 -51.83 15.28
N VAL A 4 -92.52 -50.84 14.40
CA VAL A 4 -93.27 -49.55 14.57
C VAL A 4 -92.43 -48.52 15.36
N SER A 5 -92.23 -47.23 15.04
CA SER A 5 -92.84 -46.25 14.13
C SER A 5 -91.94 -45.00 13.90
N ARG A 6 -92.43 -44.15 12.99
CA ARG A 6 -92.14 -42.75 12.56
C ARG A 6 -91.87 -41.76 13.74
N LYS A 7 -91.35 -40.54 13.58
CA LYS A 7 -91.69 -39.44 12.63
C LYS A 7 -90.72 -38.23 12.78
N ALA A 8 -90.83 -37.34 11.81
CA ALA A 8 -90.07 -36.14 11.44
C ALA A 8 -89.80 -35.02 12.48
N GLY A 9 -88.70 -34.30 12.22
CA GLY A 9 -88.67 -32.83 12.06
C GLY A 9 -88.41 -31.99 13.31
N ASN A 10 -87.23 -31.35 13.40
CA ASN A 10 -87.10 -30.00 13.95
C ASN A 10 -85.74 -29.36 13.56
N CYS A 11 -85.79 -28.18 12.95
CA CYS A 11 -84.67 -27.22 12.97
C CYS A 11 -84.62 -26.59 14.35
N ASN A 12 -83.43 -26.35 14.92
CA ASN A 12 -83.17 -25.08 15.58
C ASN A 12 -81.67 -24.75 15.67
N PRO A 13 -81.34 -23.44 15.72
CA PRO A 13 -80.01 -22.89 15.53
C PRO A 13 -79.37 -22.53 16.88
N GLU A 14 -78.20 -23.08 17.21
CA GLU A 14 -77.42 -22.56 18.33
C GLU A 14 -75.94 -22.55 17.96
N ASN A 15 -75.52 -21.36 17.51
CA ASN A 15 -74.26 -20.71 17.87
C ASN A 15 -73.20 -21.61 18.51
N ASN A 16 -72.20 -21.95 17.71
CA ASN A 16 -70.85 -21.63 18.15
C ASN A 16 -69.98 -21.41 16.92
N ASP A 17 -70.18 -20.25 16.29
CA ASP A 17 -69.02 -19.48 15.84
C ASP A 17 -68.20 -19.21 17.10
N THR A 18 -67.45 -20.21 17.57
CA THR A 18 -66.21 -19.94 18.29
C THR A 18 -65.35 -19.27 17.26
N VAL A 19 -65.52 -17.95 17.17
CA VAL A 19 -64.46 -17.00 16.89
C VAL A 19 -63.23 -17.63 17.51
N GLU A 20 -62.35 -18.20 16.68
CA GLU A 20 -60.99 -18.54 17.08
C GLU A 20 -60.39 -17.20 17.48
N SER A 21 -60.68 -16.78 18.71
CA SER A 21 -60.04 -15.67 19.39
C SER A 21 -58.60 -16.10 19.46
N GLY A 22 -57.82 -15.65 18.47
CA GLY A 22 -56.43 -16.03 18.27
C GLY A 22 -55.71 -15.95 19.60
N ASN A 23 -55.46 -17.13 20.17
CA ASN A 23 -54.88 -17.24 21.50
C ASN A 23 -53.55 -16.49 21.48
N LEU A 24 -53.33 -15.63 22.47
CA LEU A 24 -52.13 -14.80 22.61
C LEU A 24 -50.83 -15.64 22.42
N SER A 25 -50.88 -16.91 22.80
CA SER A 25 -49.85 -17.92 22.59
C SER A 25 -49.47 -18.14 21.12
N SER A 26 -50.44 -18.28 20.21
CA SER A 26 -50.17 -18.47 18.77
C SER A 26 -49.58 -17.22 18.14
N THR A 27 -50.05 -16.05 18.57
CA THR A 27 -49.49 -14.76 18.14
C THR A 27 -48.05 -14.58 18.61
N LEU A 28 -47.74 -14.95 19.87
CA LEU A 28 -46.38 -14.91 20.42
C LEU A 28 -45.43 -15.89 19.72
N GLU A 29 -45.89 -17.10 19.41
CA GLU A 29 -45.09 -18.09 18.67
C GLU A 29 -44.75 -17.59 17.25
N LYS A 30 -45.74 -17.04 16.54
CA LYS A 30 -45.52 -16.43 15.21
C LYS A 30 -44.55 -15.25 15.29
N LEU A 31 -44.70 -14.37 16.29
CA LEU A 31 -43.78 -13.24 16.52
C LEU A 31 -42.36 -13.73 16.77
N TYR A 32 -42.18 -14.75 17.59
CA TYR A 32 -40.87 -15.34 17.88
C TYR A 32 -40.20 -15.93 16.62
N LEU A 33 -40.96 -16.67 15.79
CA LEU A 33 -40.44 -17.19 14.52
C LEU A 33 -40.04 -16.05 13.55
N TRP A 34 -40.82 -14.97 13.51
CA TRP A 34 -40.49 -13.79 12.72
C TRP A 34 -39.24 -13.08 13.23
N GLU A 35 -39.08 -12.94 14.54
CA GLU A 35 -37.89 -12.34 15.16
C GLU A 35 -36.65 -13.18 14.87
N GLN A 36 -36.74 -14.51 14.97
CA GLN A 36 -35.66 -15.41 14.58
C GLN A 36 -35.28 -15.28 13.10
N LYS A 37 -36.28 -15.20 12.21
CA LYS A 37 -36.04 -15.00 10.78
C LYS A 37 -35.36 -13.66 10.52
N LEU A 38 -35.88 -12.59 11.13
CA LEU A 38 -35.30 -11.25 11.04
C LEU A 38 -33.86 -11.21 11.52
N TYR A 39 -33.55 -11.86 12.66
CA TYR A 39 -32.18 -11.96 13.16
C TYR A 39 -31.25 -12.66 12.18
N LYS A 40 -31.69 -13.78 11.58
CA LYS A 40 -30.89 -14.51 10.58
C LYS A 40 -30.62 -13.65 9.33
N GLU A 41 -31.63 -12.94 8.83
CA GLU A 41 -31.50 -12.05 7.67
C GLU A 41 -30.55 -10.87 7.97
N VAL A 42 -30.75 -10.18 9.11
CA VAL A 42 -29.88 -9.07 9.52
C VAL A 42 -28.44 -9.53 9.70
N LYS A 43 -28.21 -10.68 10.35
CA LYS A 43 -26.88 -11.27 10.52
C LYS A 43 -26.23 -11.60 9.17
N ALA A 44 -26.99 -12.15 8.23
CA ALA A 44 -26.51 -12.45 6.88
C ALA A 44 -26.10 -11.17 6.13
N ILE A 45 -26.96 -10.15 6.15
CA ILE A 45 -26.71 -8.84 5.52
C ILE A 45 -25.42 -8.23 6.10
N VAL A 46 -25.32 -8.09 7.42
CA VAL A 46 -24.12 -7.54 8.08
C VAL A 46 -22.86 -8.32 7.69
N LYS A 47 -22.91 -9.66 7.67
CA LYS A 47 -21.78 -10.50 7.26
C LYS A 47 -21.41 -10.29 5.79
N THR A 48 -22.37 -10.10 4.89
CA THR A 48 -22.09 -9.83 3.46
C THR A 48 -21.47 -8.44 3.27
N THR A 49 -22.02 -7.41 3.91
CA THR A 49 -21.51 -6.03 3.85
C THR A 49 -20.10 -5.94 4.42
N SER A 50 -19.86 -6.59 5.56
CA SER A 50 -18.53 -6.67 6.18
C SER A 50 -17.50 -7.31 5.25
N ARG A 51 -17.85 -8.44 4.61
CA ARG A 51 -16.99 -9.10 3.62
C ARG A 51 -16.65 -8.17 2.45
N LYS A 52 -17.64 -7.48 1.88
CA LYS A 52 -17.41 -6.55 0.76
C LYS A 52 -16.43 -5.43 1.14
N LEU A 53 -16.58 -4.85 2.34
CA LEU A 53 -15.70 -3.78 2.82
C LEU A 53 -14.26 -4.27 3.06
N VAL A 54 -14.10 -5.47 3.64
CA VAL A 54 -12.78 -6.10 3.84
C VAL A 54 -12.08 -6.33 2.51
N VAL A 55 -12.78 -6.90 1.52
CA VAL A 55 -12.22 -7.14 0.18
C VAL A 55 -11.79 -5.83 -0.47
N LYS A 56 -12.64 -4.79 -0.46
CA LYS A 56 -12.28 -3.49 -1.03
C LYS A 56 -11.05 -2.87 -0.37
N THR A 57 -11.00 -2.91 0.96
CA THR A 57 -9.88 -2.35 1.74
C THR A 57 -8.58 -3.13 1.50
N ARG A 58 -8.67 -4.45 1.32
CA ARG A 58 -7.55 -5.33 0.96
C ARG A 58 -7.00 -4.98 -0.43
N SER A 59 -7.85 -4.93 -1.45
CA SER A 59 -7.41 -4.60 -2.82
C SER A 59 -6.76 -3.23 -2.91
N GLN A 60 -7.28 -2.24 -2.18
CA GLN A 60 -6.67 -0.90 -2.12
C GLN A 60 -5.26 -0.95 -1.52
N ARG A 61 -5.05 -1.71 -0.43
CA ARG A 61 -3.73 -1.86 0.19
C ARG A 61 -2.74 -2.58 -0.72
N GLU A 62 -3.16 -3.68 -1.34
CA GLU A 62 -2.33 -4.44 -2.28
C GLU A 62 -1.89 -3.56 -3.45
N TRP A 63 -2.79 -2.73 -3.98
CA TRP A 63 -2.44 -1.76 -5.02
C TRP A 63 -1.46 -0.70 -4.53
N VAL A 64 -1.64 -0.13 -3.33
CA VAL A 64 -0.71 0.86 -2.75
C VAL A 64 0.68 0.24 -2.54
N ALA A 65 0.75 -0.99 -2.04
CA ALA A 65 2.00 -1.70 -1.83
C ALA A 65 2.73 -1.97 -3.16
N LYS A 66 1.98 -2.42 -4.17
CA LYS A 66 2.51 -2.62 -5.53
C LYS A 66 3.03 -1.31 -6.13
N ALA A 67 2.25 -0.23 -6.05
CA ALA A 67 2.66 1.08 -6.54
C ALA A 67 3.92 1.61 -5.82
N THR A 68 4.06 1.33 -4.52
CA THR A 68 5.25 1.70 -3.74
C THR A 68 6.50 0.95 -4.24
N LYS A 69 6.37 -0.36 -4.52
CA LYS A 69 7.46 -1.17 -5.08
C LYS A 69 7.84 -0.77 -6.51
N GLU A 70 6.86 -0.47 -7.35
CA GLU A 70 7.11 0.00 -8.72
C GLU A 70 7.84 1.35 -8.69
N LEU A 71 7.42 2.27 -7.82
CA LEU A 71 8.12 3.54 -7.63
C LEU A 71 9.56 3.36 -7.13
N GLU A 72 9.80 2.45 -6.18
CA GLU A 72 11.14 2.09 -5.71
C GLU A 72 12.03 1.61 -6.87
N LEU A 73 11.50 0.70 -7.71
CA LEU A 73 12.22 0.16 -8.87
C LEU A 73 12.55 1.24 -9.90
N GLU A 74 11.58 2.07 -10.27
CA GLU A 74 11.79 3.14 -11.25
C GLU A 74 12.80 4.17 -10.75
N LEU A 75 12.82 4.48 -9.45
CA LEU A 75 13.83 5.37 -8.87
C LEU A 75 15.23 4.77 -8.90
N VAL A 76 15.37 3.46 -8.65
CA VAL A 76 16.65 2.76 -8.79
C VAL A 76 17.14 2.81 -10.24
N ASN A 77 16.24 2.56 -11.19
CA ASN A 77 16.54 2.65 -12.62
C ASN A 77 16.98 4.08 -13.01
N TRP A 78 16.21 5.09 -12.60
CA TRP A 78 16.53 6.48 -12.85
C TRP A 78 17.87 6.91 -12.23
N TYR A 79 18.16 6.47 -11.00
CA TYR A 79 19.47 6.66 -10.37
C TYR A 79 20.62 6.09 -11.21
N GLN A 80 20.45 4.89 -11.78
CA GLN A 80 21.46 4.28 -12.64
C GLN A 80 21.62 5.04 -13.95
N CYS A 81 20.50 5.38 -14.61
CA CYS A 81 20.51 6.16 -15.84
C CYS A 81 21.17 7.52 -15.65
N PHE A 82 20.84 8.23 -14.56
CA PHE A 82 21.40 9.53 -14.24
C PHE A 82 22.91 9.46 -14.01
N ASN A 83 23.37 8.50 -13.20
CA ASN A 83 24.81 8.29 -12.98
C ASN A 83 25.54 7.98 -14.29
N ASN A 84 24.98 7.09 -15.10
CA ASN A 84 25.58 6.70 -16.36
C ASN A 84 25.62 7.88 -17.34
N TRP A 85 24.55 8.65 -17.45
CA TRP A 85 24.49 9.85 -18.29
C TRP A 85 25.57 10.86 -17.92
N ILE A 86 25.72 11.18 -16.63
CA ILE A 86 26.80 12.06 -16.14
C ILE A 86 28.19 11.50 -16.49
N GLY A 87 28.38 10.19 -16.29
CA GLY A 87 29.65 9.52 -16.60
C GLY A 87 29.99 9.58 -18.09
N ILE A 88 29.01 9.28 -18.95
CA ILE A 88 29.14 9.32 -20.42
C ILE A 88 29.44 10.74 -20.88
N GLN A 89 28.72 11.75 -20.37
CA GLN A 89 29.01 13.14 -20.73
C GLN A 89 30.45 13.54 -20.35
N LYS A 90 30.90 13.19 -19.15
CA LYS A 90 32.27 13.48 -18.70
C LYS A 90 33.33 12.81 -19.57
N SER A 91 33.18 11.52 -19.82
CA SER A 91 34.12 10.74 -20.64
C SER A 91 34.13 11.19 -22.10
N TYR A 92 32.98 11.56 -22.68
CA TYR A 92 32.92 12.13 -24.02
C TYR A 92 33.70 13.44 -24.13
N ILE A 93 33.45 14.38 -23.20
CA ILE A 93 34.09 15.70 -23.21
C ILE A 93 35.60 15.58 -22.96
N GLU A 94 36.00 14.66 -22.07
CA GLU A 94 37.41 14.35 -21.82
C GLU A 94 38.10 13.78 -23.07
N ALA A 95 37.46 12.82 -23.75
CA ALA A 95 37.98 12.24 -24.99
C ALA A 95 38.09 13.28 -26.12
N LEU A 96 37.07 14.14 -26.27
CA LEU A 96 37.06 15.21 -27.28
C LEU A 96 38.18 16.22 -27.03
N ASN A 97 38.31 16.70 -25.79
CA ASN A 97 39.34 17.67 -25.44
C ASN A 97 40.75 17.06 -25.58
N GLY A 98 40.94 15.82 -25.13
CA GLY A 98 42.20 15.09 -25.31
C GLY A 98 42.57 14.85 -26.78
N TRP A 99 41.57 14.54 -27.61
CA TRP A 99 41.75 14.45 -29.06
C TRP A 99 42.21 15.80 -29.62
N LEU A 100 41.51 16.91 -29.35
CA LEU A 100 41.87 18.25 -29.85
C LEU A 100 43.26 18.71 -29.41
N ILE A 101 43.68 18.44 -28.17
CA ILE A 101 45.04 18.73 -27.68
C ILE A 101 46.09 18.01 -28.53
N SER A 102 45.82 16.76 -28.91
CA SER A 102 46.76 15.94 -29.69
C SER A 102 46.97 16.46 -31.11
N TRP A 103 46.07 17.32 -31.61
CA TRP A 103 46.16 17.94 -32.93
C TRP A 103 46.69 19.37 -32.92
N LEU A 104 46.96 19.96 -31.74
CA LEU A 104 47.66 21.25 -31.70
C LEU A 104 49.13 21.01 -32.07
N PRO A 105 49.67 21.69 -33.11
CA PRO A 105 51.11 21.67 -33.36
C PRO A 105 51.83 22.18 -32.11
N GLN A 106 52.65 21.33 -31.51
CA GLN A 106 53.51 21.68 -30.38
C GLN A 106 54.72 22.47 -30.91
N GLU A 107 54.48 23.54 -31.67
CA GLU A 107 55.55 24.46 -32.07
C GLU A 107 55.85 25.34 -30.87
N GLN A 108 56.72 24.85 -29.97
CA GLN A 108 57.50 25.75 -29.15
C GLN A 108 58.39 26.54 -30.12
N GLU A 109 57.97 27.75 -30.49
CA GLU A 109 58.89 28.72 -31.06
C GLU A 109 60.02 28.93 -30.04
N GLN A 110 61.20 28.38 -30.35
CA GLN A 110 62.40 28.68 -29.62
C GLN A 110 62.83 30.10 -29.98
N THR A 111 62.27 31.08 -29.29
CA THR A 111 62.82 32.43 -29.29
C THR A 111 64.17 32.43 -28.56
N PRO A 112 65.14 33.25 -28.98
CA PRO A 112 66.48 33.32 -28.35
C PRO A 112 66.47 33.57 -26.83
N ASP A 113 65.37 34.09 -26.28
CA ASP A 113 65.16 34.41 -24.86
C ASP A 113 64.48 33.28 -24.04
N GLY A 114 64.27 32.10 -24.63
CA GLY A 114 63.69 30.92 -23.96
C GLY A 114 62.26 30.58 -24.41
N VAL A 115 61.68 29.52 -23.83
CA VAL A 115 60.33 29.03 -24.18
C VAL A 115 59.28 30.05 -23.77
N ALA A 116 58.60 30.65 -24.75
CA ALA A 116 57.48 31.56 -24.49
C ALA A 116 56.33 30.82 -23.77
N PRO A 117 55.75 31.38 -22.69
CA PRO A 117 54.60 30.78 -22.02
C PRO A 117 53.41 30.69 -22.98
N PHE A 118 52.69 29.56 -22.96
CA PHE A 118 51.46 29.38 -23.73
C PHE A 118 50.45 30.48 -23.38
N SER A 119 50.23 31.42 -24.31
CA SER A 119 49.14 32.39 -24.24
C SER A 119 48.03 31.94 -25.20
N PRO A 120 46.83 31.62 -24.72
CA PRO A 120 45.69 31.22 -25.56
C PRO A 120 45.35 32.27 -26.63
N SER A 121 45.62 33.53 -26.34
CA SER A 121 45.40 34.68 -27.24
C SER A 121 46.60 35.01 -28.14
N GLY A 122 47.78 34.49 -27.84
CA GLY A 122 49.04 34.87 -28.49
C GLY A 122 49.53 33.91 -29.57
N ILE A 123 49.08 32.65 -29.55
CA ILE A 123 49.58 31.59 -30.45
C ILE A 123 48.49 31.12 -31.45
N GLY A 124 47.34 31.79 -31.53
CA GLY A 124 46.32 31.47 -32.54
C GLY A 124 45.70 30.08 -32.36
N ALA A 125 45.52 29.64 -31.10
CA ALA A 125 44.81 28.39 -30.83
C ALA A 125 43.41 28.45 -31.46
N PRO A 126 43.02 27.45 -32.28
CA PRO A 126 41.72 27.47 -32.96
C PRO A 126 40.57 27.71 -31.97
N ALA A 127 39.59 28.53 -32.32
CA ALA A 127 38.49 28.88 -31.42
C ALA A 127 37.74 27.64 -30.89
N VAL A 128 37.71 26.56 -31.68
CA VAL A 128 37.18 25.24 -31.30
C VAL A 128 37.95 24.59 -30.14
N TYR A 129 39.27 24.79 -30.06
CA TYR A 129 40.09 24.31 -28.94
C TYR A 129 39.77 25.06 -27.66
N VAL A 130 39.70 26.39 -27.72
CA VAL A 130 39.36 27.22 -26.54
C VAL A 130 37.99 26.86 -26.01
N LEU A 131 37.00 26.69 -26.89
CA LEU A 131 35.65 26.24 -26.52
C LEU A 131 35.65 24.85 -25.88
N SER A 132 36.37 23.88 -26.47
CA SER A 132 36.43 22.51 -25.91
C SER A 132 37.15 22.46 -24.57
N ASN A 133 38.19 23.28 -24.38
CA ASN A 133 38.92 23.37 -23.13
C ASN A 133 38.07 24.02 -22.04
N ASP A 134 37.38 25.12 -22.36
CA ASP A 134 36.43 25.78 -21.46
C ASP A 134 35.28 24.80 -21.10
N TRP A 135 34.76 24.04 -22.07
CA TRP A 135 33.72 23.04 -21.84
C TRP A 135 34.18 21.89 -20.95
N PHE A 136 35.41 21.41 -21.13
CA PHE A 136 36.01 20.39 -20.28
C PHE A 136 36.16 20.86 -18.82
N HIS A 137 36.65 22.08 -18.61
CA HIS A 137 36.78 22.64 -17.26
C HIS A 137 35.42 22.95 -16.62
N ALA A 138 34.47 23.49 -17.37
CA ALA A 138 33.10 23.71 -16.93
C ALA A 138 32.45 22.39 -16.47
N ASN A 139 32.61 21.33 -17.26
CA ASN A 139 32.01 20.03 -16.97
C ASN A 139 32.69 19.27 -15.81
N LYS A 140 33.95 19.57 -15.48
CA LYS A 140 34.59 19.08 -14.25
C LYS A 140 33.91 19.61 -12.99
N ASN A 141 33.43 20.85 -13.03
CA ASN A 141 32.77 21.51 -11.90
C ASN A 141 31.31 21.07 -11.75
N ILE A 142 30.65 20.64 -12.83
CA ILE A 142 29.29 20.09 -12.76
C ILE A 142 29.31 18.75 -12.01
N SER A 143 28.64 18.70 -10.86
CA SER A 143 28.59 17.54 -9.99
C SER A 143 27.14 17.10 -9.77
N GLY A 144 26.78 15.90 -10.22
CA GLY A 144 25.48 15.29 -9.93
C GLY A 144 25.36 14.67 -8.53
N LYS A 145 26.36 14.86 -7.65
CA LYS A 145 26.46 14.15 -6.36
C LYS A 145 25.27 14.39 -5.45
N GLU A 146 24.83 15.63 -5.31
CA GLU A 146 23.70 15.99 -4.44
C GLU A 146 22.40 15.33 -4.92
N VAL A 147 22.17 15.30 -6.23
CA VAL A 147 21.03 14.59 -6.85
C VAL A 147 21.11 13.08 -6.56
N ILE A 148 22.28 12.48 -6.76
CA ILE A 148 22.53 11.05 -6.50
C ILE A 148 22.28 10.69 -5.03
N GLU A 149 22.72 11.55 -4.11
CA GLU A 149 22.51 11.37 -2.67
C GLU A 149 21.03 11.52 -2.29
N ALA A 150 20.34 12.52 -2.83
CA ALA A 150 18.91 12.72 -2.63
C ALA A 150 18.07 11.55 -3.18
N MET A 151 18.37 11.07 -4.39
CA MET A 151 17.74 9.87 -4.96
C MET A 151 17.96 8.65 -4.07
N ARG A 152 19.21 8.42 -3.62
CA ARG A 152 19.55 7.29 -2.74
C ARG A 152 18.82 7.37 -1.40
N ALA A 153 18.66 8.57 -0.85
CA ALA A 153 17.89 8.78 0.36
C ALA A 153 16.40 8.45 0.16
N LEU A 154 15.79 8.92 -0.93
CA LEU A 154 14.39 8.60 -1.27
C LEU A 154 14.18 7.10 -1.48
N ILE A 155 15.08 6.42 -2.21
CA ILE A 155 15.04 4.96 -2.40
C ILE A 155 15.06 4.24 -1.05
N LYS A 156 15.92 4.65 -0.11
CA LYS A 156 15.97 4.06 1.24
C LYS A 156 14.66 4.24 2.01
N ILE A 157 14.03 5.43 1.94
CA ILE A 157 12.76 5.67 2.63
C ILE A 157 11.65 4.80 2.03
N LEU A 158 11.60 4.66 0.70
CA LEU A 158 10.64 3.79 0.02
C LEU A 158 10.86 2.31 0.32
N HIS A 159 12.12 1.88 0.40
CA HIS A 159 12.48 0.52 0.79
C HIS A 159 11.92 0.18 2.19
N ILE A 160 12.19 1.03 3.19
CA ILE A 160 11.68 0.86 4.56
C ILE A 160 10.15 0.85 4.59
N LEU A 161 9.50 1.74 3.83
CA LEU A 161 8.03 1.76 3.73
C LEU A 161 7.51 0.45 3.14
N SER A 162 8.19 -0.08 2.13
CA SER A 162 7.78 -1.30 1.47
C SER A 162 7.97 -2.55 2.34
N GLU A 163 9.08 -2.65 3.08
CA GLU A 163 9.27 -3.70 4.10
C GLU A 163 8.17 -3.61 5.18
N SER A 164 7.82 -2.38 5.58
CA SER A 164 6.74 -2.16 6.56
C SER A 164 5.38 -2.62 6.02
N GLN A 165 5.09 -2.42 4.74
CA GLN A 165 3.87 -2.89 4.08
C GLN A 165 3.82 -4.43 3.98
N GLU A 166 4.95 -5.08 3.66
CA GLU A 166 5.03 -6.55 3.65
C GLU A 166 4.79 -7.14 5.04
N GLU A 167 5.34 -6.52 6.09
CA GLU A 167 5.13 -6.95 7.46
C GLU A 167 3.68 -6.72 7.94
N GLU A 168 3.03 -5.63 7.52
CA GLU A 168 1.60 -5.41 7.78
C GLU A 168 0.71 -6.49 7.15
N GLU A 169 1.04 -6.89 5.92
CA GLU A 169 0.36 -7.97 5.20
C GLU A 169 0.54 -9.31 5.93
N ARG A 170 1.76 -9.62 6.37
CA ARG A 170 2.06 -10.82 7.16
C ARG A 170 1.25 -10.87 8.46
N GLN A 171 1.23 -9.78 9.21
CA GLN A 171 0.46 -9.68 10.46
C GLN A 171 -1.05 -9.80 10.23
N ARG A 172 -1.55 -9.27 9.10
CA ARG A 172 -2.95 -9.41 8.71
C ARG A 172 -3.33 -10.87 8.45
N LEU A 173 -2.53 -11.59 7.66
CA LEU A 173 -2.79 -12.99 7.35
C LEU A 173 -2.82 -13.85 8.62
N GLU A 174 -1.93 -13.57 9.58
CA GLU A 174 -1.95 -14.24 10.88
C GLU A 174 -3.23 -13.91 11.68
N ALA A 175 -3.67 -12.65 11.68
CA ALA A 175 -4.92 -12.24 12.33
C ALA A 175 -6.16 -12.88 11.67
N GLU A 176 -6.19 -12.99 10.34
CA GLU A 176 -7.26 -13.67 9.59
C GLU A 176 -7.28 -15.18 9.90
N TYR A 177 -6.12 -15.81 10.00
CA TYR A 177 -6.00 -17.22 10.40
C TYR A 177 -6.56 -17.46 11.81
N LEU A 178 -6.16 -16.63 12.79
CA LEU A 178 -6.64 -16.71 14.16
C LEU A 178 -8.14 -16.41 14.28
N SER A 179 -8.63 -15.39 13.56
CA SER A 179 -10.07 -15.08 13.47
C SER A 179 -10.85 -16.28 12.92
N GLY A 180 -10.36 -16.91 11.86
CA GLY A 180 -10.99 -18.10 11.30
C GLY A 180 -10.97 -19.29 12.26
N ALA A 181 -9.90 -19.46 13.04
CA ALA A 181 -9.84 -20.50 14.08
C ALA A 181 -10.84 -20.24 15.21
N TYR A 182 -10.97 -18.98 15.64
CA TYR A 182 -11.97 -18.55 16.61
C TYR A 182 -13.40 -18.79 16.10
N ASP A 183 -13.72 -18.36 14.88
CA ASP A 183 -15.04 -18.53 14.26
C ASP A 183 -15.44 -20.00 14.12
N ARG A 184 -14.49 -20.87 13.72
CA ARG A 184 -14.72 -22.32 13.63
C ARG A 184 -15.07 -22.93 14.98
N ARG A 185 -14.38 -22.48 16.05
CA ARG A 185 -14.60 -23.00 17.40
C ARG A 185 -15.86 -22.45 18.05
N LEU A 186 -16.20 -21.20 17.78
CA LEU A 186 -17.48 -20.62 18.17
C LEU A 186 -18.64 -21.34 17.47
N GLY A 187 -18.49 -21.66 16.18
CA GLY A 187 -19.47 -22.41 15.40
C GLY A 187 -19.71 -23.83 15.94
N SER A 188 -18.65 -24.54 16.31
CA SER A 188 -18.78 -25.91 16.85
C SER A 188 -19.45 -25.96 18.23
N LEU A 189 -19.28 -24.92 19.07
CA LEU A 189 -20.02 -24.80 20.32
C LEU A 189 -21.49 -24.43 20.11
N GLN A 190 -21.77 -23.55 19.14
CA GLN A 190 -23.14 -23.17 18.78
C GLN A 190 -23.94 -24.35 18.20
N GLU A 191 -23.28 -25.26 17.47
CA GLU A 191 -23.89 -26.46 16.90
C GLU A 191 -24.13 -27.56 17.95
N LYS A 192 -23.24 -27.68 18.94
CA LYS A 192 -23.42 -28.58 20.10
C LYS A 192 -24.50 -28.10 21.08
N GLY A 193 -24.69 -26.79 21.21
CA GLY A 193 -25.75 -26.18 22.03
C GLY A 193 -27.08 -26.01 21.29
N GLY A 194 -27.40 -26.90 20.35
CA GLY A 194 -28.62 -26.85 19.55
C GLY A 194 -29.82 -26.50 20.41
N TRP A 195 -30.52 -25.42 20.04
CA TRP A 195 -31.83 -25.09 20.60
C TRP A 195 -32.76 -26.25 20.30
N GLY A 196 -32.83 -27.16 21.26
CA GLY A 196 -33.72 -28.29 21.23
C GLY A 196 -35.12 -27.80 20.91
N HIS A 197 -35.77 -28.57 20.05
CA HIS A 197 -37.20 -28.76 20.12
C HIS A 197 -37.61 -28.72 21.59
N LEU A 198 -38.36 -27.67 21.99
CA LEU A 198 -38.81 -27.51 23.36
C LEU A 198 -39.93 -28.54 23.60
N ASP A 199 -39.56 -29.80 23.77
CA ASP A 199 -40.41 -30.75 24.47
C ASP A 199 -40.41 -30.34 25.94
N ILE A 200 -41.44 -29.58 26.29
CA ILE A 200 -41.91 -29.44 27.66
C ILE A 200 -42.30 -30.85 28.12
N VAL A 201 -41.39 -31.53 28.83
CA VAL A 201 -41.62 -32.42 29.99
C VAL A 201 -40.43 -33.37 30.17
N SER A 202 -39.59 -33.08 31.16
CA SER A 202 -39.30 -33.98 32.30
C SER A 202 -37.98 -33.61 32.94
N VAL A 203 -38.08 -33.11 34.17
CA VAL A 203 -36.98 -33.04 35.13
C VAL A 203 -36.49 -34.47 35.39
N SER A 204 -35.23 -34.75 35.08
CA SER A 204 -34.43 -35.74 35.79
C SER A 204 -33.05 -35.16 36.03
N LYS A 205 -32.74 -35.06 37.31
CA LYS A 205 -31.59 -34.42 37.92
C LYS A 205 -30.60 -35.53 38.24
N ASP A 206 -29.57 -35.71 37.42
CA ASP A 206 -28.26 -36.21 37.89
C ASP A 206 -27.20 -36.11 36.79
N GLY A 207 -25.98 -35.75 37.18
CA GLY A 207 -24.79 -35.74 36.31
C GLY A 207 -24.31 -34.36 35.86
N LEU A 208 -23.82 -33.54 36.79
CA LEU A 208 -23.04 -32.34 36.47
C LEU A 208 -21.62 -32.76 36.04
N GLU A 209 -21.43 -33.05 34.75
CA GLU A 209 -20.10 -33.17 34.17
C GLU A 209 -19.53 -31.78 33.83
N HIS A 210 -18.37 -31.50 34.42
CA HIS A 210 -17.69 -30.20 34.46
C HIS A 210 -16.87 -29.91 33.18
N HIS A 211 -17.39 -30.24 31.99
CA HIS A 211 -16.67 -30.06 30.72
C HIS A 211 -16.99 -28.75 29.98
N GLY A 212 -17.92 -27.94 30.49
CA GLY A 212 -18.30 -26.67 29.88
C GLY A 212 -17.30 -25.53 30.15
N ASP A 213 -16.63 -25.54 31.29
CA ASP A 213 -15.79 -24.42 31.77
C ASP A 213 -14.46 -24.30 30.99
N ASP A 214 -13.78 -25.44 30.74
CA ASP A 214 -12.49 -25.49 30.03
C ASP A 214 -12.59 -24.97 28.58
N GLY A 215 -13.70 -25.27 27.89
CA GLY A 215 -13.96 -24.78 26.54
C GLY A 215 -14.27 -23.28 26.47
N ILE A 216 -14.85 -22.71 27.53
CA ILE A 216 -15.13 -21.27 27.65
C ILE A 216 -13.82 -20.51 27.92
N VAL A 217 -12.98 -21.02 28.83
CA VAL A 217 -11.67 -20.45 29.15
C VAL A 217 -10.74 -20.43 27.92
N GLU A 218 -10.72 -21.51 27.13
CA GLU A 218 -9.90 -21.55 25.91
C GLU A 218 -10.41 -20.59 24.82
N LEU A 219 -11.73 -20.43 24.67
CA LEU A 219 -12.30 -19.43 23.78
C LEU A 219 -11.97 -17.99 24.21
N ASP A 220 -12.04 -17.70 25.50
CA ASP A 220 -11.66 -16.39 26.03
C ASP A 220 -10.17 -16.10 25.85
N LEU A 221 -9.32 -17.14 25.97
CA LEU A 221 -7.89 -17.02 25.68
C LEU A 221 -7.63 -16.71 24.21
N LEU A 222 -8.33 -17.37 23.28
CA LEU A 222 -8.26 -17.09 21.84
C LEU A 222 -8.78 -15.69 21.50
N ARG A 223 -9.89 -15.27 22.14
CA ARG A 223 -10.45 -13.92 22.00
C ARG A 223 -9.44 -12.86 22.45
N LYS A 224 -8.83 -13.03 23.62
CA LYS A 224 -7.82 -12.10 24.14
C LYS A 224 -6.60 -11.99 23.22
N LYS A 225 -6.10 -13.12 22.69
CA LYS A 225 -5.01 -13.14 21.70
C LYS A 225 -5.39 -12.44 20.39
N LEU A 226 -6.62 -12.63 19.93
CA LEU A 226 -7.14 -11.98 18.72
C LEU A 226 -7.23 -10.46 18.91
N ASP A 227 -7.76 -10.01 20.04
CA ASP A 227 -7.86 -8.58 20.38
C ASP A 227 -6.47 -7.91 20.43
N GLU A 228 -5.49 -8.59 21.02
CA GLU A 228 -4.11 -8.10 21.06
C GLU A 228 -3.48 -7.97 19.66
N LYS A 229 -3.68 -8.98 18.78
CA LYS A 229 -3.18 -8.94 17.40
C LYS A 229 -3.88 -7.87 16.56
N ILE A 230 -5.19 -7.69 16.70
CA ILE A 230 -5.96 -6.63 16.02
C ILE A 230 -5.46 -5.25 16.46
N TYR A 231 -5.22 -5.06 17.76
CA TYR A 231 -4.70 -3.81 18.28
C TYR A 231 -3.32 -3.48 17.66
N LYS A 232 -2.39 -4.43 17.66
CA LYS A 232 -1.05 -4.27 17.07
C LYS A 232 -1.13 -3.96 15.57
N HIS A 233 -1.94 -4.70 14.82
CA HIS A 233 -2.16 -4.43 13.38
C HIS A 233 -2.66 -2.99 13.14
N LYS A 234 -3.64 -2.53 13.93
CA LYS A 234 -4.19 -1.16 13.83
C LYS A 234 -3.16 -0.07 14.16
N GLU A 235 -2.22 -0.36 15.05
CA GLU A 235 -1.11 0.55 15.35
C GLU A 235 -0.09 0.60 14.21
N THR A 236 0.35 -0.55 13.70
CA THR A 236 1.24 -0.65 12.53
C THR A 236 0.65 0.07 11.32
N LEU A 237 -0.64 -0.11 11.04
CA LEU A 237 -1.34 0.53 9.92
C LEU A 237 -1.38 2.05 10.06
N ARG A 238 -1.62 2.58 11.27
CA ARG A 238 -1.55 4.03 11.52
C ARG A 238 -0.15 4.58 11.23
N ARG A 239 0.89 3.86 11.65
CA ARG A 239 2.28 4.24 11.40
C ARG A 239 2.59 4.22 9.90
N ILE A 240 2.24 3.15 9.18
CA ILE A 240 2.46 3.06 7.72
C ILE A 240 1.73 4.16 6.97
N LYS A 241 0.46 4.44 7.30
CA LYS A 241 -0.31 5.51 6.63
C LYS A 241 0.34 6.88 6.84
N HIS A 242 0.80 7.16 8.06
CA HIS A 242 1.53 8.39 8.37
C HIS A 242 2.86 8.44 7.59
N VAL A 243 3.67 7.39 7.67
CA VAL A 243 4.95 7.28 6.97
C VAL A 243 4.76 7.44 5.47
N ALA A 244 3.87 6.68 4.83
CA ALA A 244 3.59 6.76 3.40
C ALA A 244 3.22 8.17 2.93
N SER A 245 2.36 8.88 3.67
CA SER A 245 1.99 10.27 3.36
C SER A 245 3.19 11.22 3.46
N SER A 246 4.05 11.00 4.45
CA SER A 246 5.24 11.83 4.67
C SER A 246 6.45 11.43 3.81
N THR A 247 6.52 10.18 3.32
CA THR A 247 7.64 9.63 2.54
C THR A 247 7.82 10.41 1.25
N LEU A 248 6.72 10.66 0.54
CA LEU A 248 6.76 11.38 -0.72
C LEU A 248 7.26 12.81 -0.51
N GLN A 249 6.73 13.51 0.50
CA GLN A 249 7.13 14.89 0.80
C GLN A 249 8.58 14.98 1.29
N THR A 250 8.96 14.08 2.20
CA THR A 250 10.32 14.04 2.78
C THR A 250 11.37 13.68 1.75
N GLY A 251 11.06 12.82 0.79
CA GLY A 251 12.03 12.37 -0.21
C GLY A 251 12.02 13.14 -1.53
N LEU A 252 10.87 13.60 -2.03
CA LEU A 252 10.80 14.37 -3.28
C LEU A 252 11.26 15.82 -3.12
N THR A 253 10.98 16.46 -1.97
CA THR A 253 11.32 17.89 -1.80
C THR A 253 12.83 18.12 -1.91
N PRO A 254 13.70 17.35 -1.21
CA PRO A 254 15.15 17.52 -1.35
C PRO A 254 15.66 17.10 -2.74
N LEU A 255 15.03 16.11 -3.36
CA LEU A 255 15.39 15.65 -4.70
C LEU A 255 15.15 16.73 -5.76
N PHE A 256 13.98 17.37 -5.73
CA PHE A 256 13.69 18.45 -6.67
C PHE A 256 14.56 19.68 -6.43
N GLY A 257 14.85 20.01 -5.16
CA GLY A 257 15.84 21.06 -4.84
C GLY A 257 17.21 20.74 -5.43
N ALA A 258 17.72 19.51 -5.22
CA ALA A 258 19.00 19.10 -5.78
C ALA A 258 19.03 19.11 -7.33
N LEU A 259 17.91 18.77 -7.98
CA LEU A 259 17.79 18.86 -9.44
C LEU A 259 17.77 20.31 -9.94
N GLU A 260 17.09 21.21 -9.23
CA GLU A 260 17.06 22.64 -9.53
C GLU A 260 18.47 23.25 -9.40
N ASP A 261 19.17 22.92 -8.33
CA ASP A 261 20.56 23.34 -8.12
C ASP A 261 21.50 22.77 -9.18
N PHE A 262 21.35 21.49 -9.51
CA PHE A 262 22.13 20.83 -10.55
C PHE A 262 21.91 21.44 -11.94
N THR A 263 20.66 21.71 -12.32
CA THR A 263 20.34 22.35 -13.61
C THR A 263 20.81 23.80 -13.65
N SER A 264 20.73 24.53 -12.54
CA SER A 264 21.30 25.87 -12.41
C SER A 264 22.82 25.88 -12.52
N GLN A 265 23.50 24.88 -11.95
CA GLN A 265 24.95 24.71 -12.11
C GLN A 265 25.33 24.43 -13.57
N ILE A 266 24.56 23.59 -14.27
CA ILE A 266 24.76 23.36 -15.71
C ILE A 266 24.61 24.69 -16.46
N LEU A 267 23.51 25.42 -16.28
CA LEU A 267 23.27 26.66 -17.03
C LEU A 267 24.42 27.66 -16.85
N ARG A 268 24.83 27.91 -15.59
CA ARG A 268 25.97 28.81 -15.29
C ARG A 268 27.28 28.34 -15.92
N ALA A 269 27.51 27.03 -15.96
CA ALA A 269 28.70 26.45 -16.56
C ALA A 269 28.72 26.63 -18.09
N TYR A 270 27.56 26.57 -18.74
CA TYR A 270 27.44 26.76 -20.20
C TYR A 270 27.44 28.24 -20.60
N ASP A 271 26.86 29.14 -19.80
CA ASP A 271 26.92 30.60 -20.03
C ASP A 271 28.37 31.14 -20.01
N GLY A 272 29.26 30.48 -19.27
CA GLY A 272 30.68 30.82 -19.22
C GLY A 272 31.50 30.38 -20.44
N LEU A 273 30.91 29.66 -21.39
CA LEU A 273 31.61 29.16 -22.57
C LEU A 273 31.80 30.24 -23.62
N ARG A 274 33.04 30.37 -24.12
CA ARG A 274 33.37 31.31 -25.20
C ARG A 274 33.02 30.70 -26.54
N ILE A 275 31.75 30.82 -26.92
CA ILE A 275 31.25 30.36 -28.22
C ILE A 275 31.80 31.28 -29.32
N PRO A 276 32.46 30.76 -30.37
CA PRO A 276 32.90 31.56 -31.51
C PRO A 276 31.67 32.18 -32.18
N ASN A 277 31.62 33.51 -32.28
CA ASN A 277 30.54 34.19 -32.97
C ASN A 277 30.78 34.09 -34.49
N GLU A 278 29.86 33.49 -35.27
CA GLU A 278 29.95 33.45 -36.76
C GLU A 278 29.65 34.81 -37.42
N GLY A 279 29.62 35.92 -36.67
CA GLY A 279 29.32 37.25 -37.17
C GLY A 279 30.55 38.14 -37.23
N GLY A 280 31.27 38.11 -38.35
CA GLY A 280 32.41 38.98 -38.63
C GLY A 280 32.71 39.10 -40.12
N GLU A 281 31.68 39.16 -40.98
CA GLU A 281 31.82 39.80 -42.29
C GLU A 281 31.69 41.31 -42.09
N THR A 282 32.82 42.03 -42.15
CA THR A 282 33.04 43.26 -42.94
C THR A 282 34.52 43.60 -42.93
#